data_AF-A0A430BZ83-F1
#
_entry.id   AF-A0A430BZ83-F1
#
_cell.length_a   1.000
_cell.length_b   1.000
_cell.length_c   1.000
_cell.angle_alpha   90.00
_cell.angle_beta   90.00
_cell.angle_gamma   90.00
#
_symmetry.space_group_name_H-M   'P 1'
#
loop_
_entity.id
_entity.type
_entity.pdbx_description
1 polymer ?
#
loop_
_entity_poly.entity_id
_entity_poly.type
_entity_poly.pdbx_seq_one_letter_code
_entity_poly.pdbx_strand_id
1 'polypeptide(L)' 'MANIDFTLSAEARPAFDALLEVGQAIAATHGEDVAIEWAQGVMSRDVDLFIKTVVKPKRPILKVIAGGLT' A
#
# COMPACT_ATOMS: atom_id res chain seq x y z
N MET A 1 3.92 -10.45 -30.20
CA MET A 1 4.39 -9.88 -28.92
C MET A 1 3.49 -10.39 -27.82
N ALA A 2 4.01 -11.12 -26.83
CA ALA A 2 3.21 -11.55 -25.69
C ALA A 2 3.03 -10.37 -24.72
N ASN A 3 1.80 -10.05 -24.34
CA ASN A 3 1.51 -9.05 -23.32
C ASN A 3 1.90 -9.64 -21.95
N ILE A 4 2.89 -9.03 -21.30
CA ILE A 4 3.27 -9.39 -19.94
C ILE A 4 2.47 -8.52 -18.99
N ASP A 5 1.44 -9.12 -18.38
CA ASP A 5 0.64 -8.47 -17.34
C ASP A 5 1.38 -8.53 -16.00
N PHE A 6 1.74 -7.37 -15.45
CA PHE A 6 2.28 -7.25 -14.11
C PHE A 6 1.19 -6.79 -13.14
N THR A 7 1.23 -7.29 -11.89
CA THR A 7 0.41 -6.75 -10.81
C THR A 7 1.31 -5.99 -9.83
N LEU A 8 0.98 -4.73 -9.59
CA LEU A 8 1.68 -3.85 -8.66
C LEU A 8 0.91 -3.88 -7.33
N SER A 9 1.56 -4.34 -6.26
CA SER A 9 1.00 -4.30 -4.90
C SER A 9 1.86 -3.44 -3.98
N ALA A 10 1.23 -2.65 -3.12
CA ALA A 10 1.89 -1.88 -2.08
C ALA A 10 1.69 -2.58 -0.72
N GLU A 11 2.78 -2.83 0.00
CA GLU A 11 2.75 -3.41 1.34
C GLU A 11 3.26 -2.38 2.35
N ALA A 12 2.49 -2.12 3.41
CA ALA A 12 2.87 -1.20 4.48
C ALA A 12 4.03 -1.79 5.29
N ARG A 13 5.01 -0.96 5.62
CA ARG A 13 6.15 -1.32 6.46
C ARG A 13 5.88 -0.96 7.92
N PRO A 14 6.59 -1.55 8.89
CA PRO A 14 6.44 -1.21 10.32
C PRO A 14 6.61 0.29 10.63
N ALA A 15 7.38 1.02 9.82
CA ALA A 15 7.51 2.47 9.96
C ALA A 15 6.18 3.23 9.75
N PHE A 16 5.23 2.65 9.03
CA PHE A 16 3.90 3.21 8.84
C PHE A 16 3.11 3.23 10.15
N ASP A 17 3.22 2.17 10.95
CA ASP A 17 2.56 2.10 12.26
C ASP A 17 3.11 3.17 13.21
N ALA A 18 4.44 3.35 13.23
CA ALA A 18 5.07 4.41 14.02
C ALA A 18 4.63 5.83 13.57
N LEU A 19 4.43 6.03 12.27
CA LEU A 19 3.92 7.29 11.75
C LEU A 19 2.48 7.55 12.22
N LEU A 20 1.63 6.51 12.28
CA LEU A 20 0.27 6.64 12.81
C LEU A 20 0.27 6.99 14.30
N GLU A 21 1.12 6.34 15.11
CA GLU A 21 1.23 6.65 16.55
C GLU A 21 1.64 8.10 16.79
N VAL A 22 2.65 8.58 16.06
CA VAL A 22 3.11 9.97 16.16
C VAL A 22 2.05 10.94 15.65
N GLY A 23 1.37 10.61 14.54
CA GLY A 23 0.26 11.41 14.01
C GLY A 23 -0.87 11.56 15.01
N GLN A 24 -1.24 10.48 15.73
CA GLN A 24 -2.24 10.52 16.80
C GLN A 24 -1.79 11.40 17.97
N ALA A 25 -0.52 11.32 18.37
CA ALA A 25 0.03 12.18 19.42
C ALA A 25 0.01 13.68 19.03
N ILE A 26 0.32 13.99 17.78
CA ILE A 26 0.24 15.35 17.24
C ILE A 26 -1.22 15.81 17.20
N ALA A 27 -2.15 14.97 16.75
CA ALA A 27 -3.57 15.31 16.70
C ALA A 27 -4.12 15.64 18.10
N ALA A 28 -3.75 14.84 19.11
CA ALA A 28 -4.15 15.06 20.49
C ALA A 28 -3.59 16.37 21.08
N THR A 29 -2.43 16.84 20.61
CA THR A 29 -1.73 18.01 21.18
C THR A 29 -2.00 19.30 20.42
N HIS A 30 -2.10 19.21 19.09
CA HIS A 30 -2.09 20.34 18.17
C HIS A 30 -3.31 20.39 17.25
N GLY A 31 -4.21 19.40 17.33
CA GLY A 31 -5.39 19.28 16.48
C GLY A 31 -5.15 18.43 15.23
N GLU A 32 -6.24 17.90 14.67
CA GLU A 32 -6.21 16.96 13.55
C GLU A 32 -5.62 17.58 12.27
N ASP A 33 -5.91 18.85 11.98
CA ASP A 33 -5.42 19.54 10.77
C ASP A 33 -3.88 19.58 10.73
N VAL A 34 -3.25 19.88 11.87
CA VAL A 34 -1.78 19.92 12.00
C VAL A 34 -1.17 18.52 11.85
N ALA A 35 -1.85 17.50 12.39
CA ALA A 35 -1.40 16.11 12.25
C ALA A 35 -1.47 15.64 10.80
N ILE A 36 -2.51 16.03 10.06
CA ILE A 36 -2.68 15.71 8.63
C ILE A 36 -1.58 16.38 7.80
N GLU A 37 -1.35 17.69 8.01
CA GLU A 37 -0.29 18.42 7.30
C GLU A 37 1.09 17.80 7.55
N TRP A 38 1.41 17.48 8.82
CA TRP A 38 2.64 16.81 9.18
C TRP A 38 2.78 15.43 8.51
N ALA A 39 1.73 14.59 8.59
CA ALA A 39 1.76 13.24 8.03
C ALA A 39 1.93 13.26 6.51
N GLN A 40 1.29 14.21 5.81
CA GLN A 40 1.47 14.42 4.38
C GLN A 40 2.91 14.83 4.04
N GLY A 41 3.49 15.76 4.81
CA GLY A 41 4.88 16.17 4.65
C GLY A 41 5.85 15.01 4.81
N VAL A 42 5.70 14.21 5.87
CA VAL A 42 6.57 13.05 6.13
C VAL A 42 6.40 11.96 5.07
N MET A 43 5.15 11.63 4.69
CA MET A 43 4.90 10.66 3.63
C MET A 43 5.54 11.09 2.32
N SER A 44 5.41 12.37 1.94
CA SER A 44 5.98 12.87 0.67
C SER A 44 7.51 12.77 0.61
N ARG A 45 8.19 12.93 1.75
CA ARG A 45 9.66 12.89 1.83
C ARG A 45 10.20 11.47 1.87
N ASP A 46 9.56 10.59 2.64
CA ASP A 46 10.12 9.29 3.03
C ASP A 46 9.20 8.11 2.64
N VAL A 47 8.48 8.21 1.52
CA VAL A 47 7.51 7.19 1.03
C VAL A 47 8.08 5.76 1.05
N ASP A 48 9.35 5.59 0.71
CA ASP A 48 10.02 4.30 0.58
C ASP A 48 10.28 3.61 1.93
N LEU A 49 10.33 4.38 3.02
CA LEU A 49 10.37 3.86 4.39
C LEU A 49 9.03 3.27 4.81
N PHE A 50 7.93 3.78 4.24
CA PHE A 50 6.57 3.41 4.63
C PHE A 50 5.95 2.36 3.71
N ILE A 51 6.26 2.39 2.41
CA ILE A 51 5.60 1.56 1.41
C ILE A 51 6.66 0.76 0.65
N LYS A 52 6.45 -0.56 0.59
CA LYS A 52 7.18 -1.44 -0.33
C LYS A 52 6.32 -1.75 -1.55
N THR A 53 6.78 -1.32 -2.72
CA THR A 53 6.20 -1.74 -4.00
C THR A 53 6.70 -3.13 -4.34
N VAL A 54 5.78 -4.07 -4.50
CA VAL A 54 6.08 -5.45 -4.91
C VAL A 54 5.45 -5.70 -6.27
N VAL A 55 6.31 -6.04 -7.23
CA VAL A 55 5.88 -6.48 -8.55
C VAL A 55 5.76 -8.00 -8.50
N LYS A 56 4.54 -8.52 -8.65
CA LYS A 56 4.31 -9.97 -8.70
C LYS A 56 3.95 -10.35 -10.14
N PRO A 57 4.61 -11.35 -10.75
CA PRO A 57 4.17 -11.88 -12.03
C PRO A 57 2.76 -12.45 -11.86
N LYS A 58 1.83 -12.07 -12.73
CA LYS A 58 0.45 -12.56 -12.70
C LYS A 58 0.48 -14.08 -12.90
N ARG A 59 0.17 -14.83 -11.83
CA ARG A 59 0.11 -16.29 -11.93
C ARG A 59 -1.05 -16.69 -12.84
N PRO A 60 -0.84 -17.60 -13.80
CA PRO A 60 -1.92 -18.05 -14.67
C PRO A 60 -3.02 -18.69 -13.82
N ILE A 61 -4.22 -18.11 -13.88
CA ILE A 61 -5.39 -18.67 -13.22
C ILE A 61 -5.89 -19.79 -14.13
N LEU A 62 -5.67 -21.05 -13.73
CA LEU A 62 -6.32 -22.19 -14.36
C LEU A 62 -7.82 -22.11 -14.08
N LYS A 63 -8.57 -21.52 -15.01
CA LYS A 63 -10.02 -21.55 -14.97
C LYS A 63 -10.45 -22.93 -15.44
N VAL A 64 -10.85 -23.79 -14.50
CA VAL A 64 -11.47 -25.08 -14.83
C VAL A 64 -12.80 -24.76 -15.51
N ILE A 65 -12.83 -24.90 -16.84
CA ILE A 65 -14.09 -24.92 -17.57
C ILE A 65 -14.69 -26.28 -17.24
N ALA A 66 -15.69 -26.29 -16.35
CA ALA A 66 -16.52 -27.46 -16.13
C ALA A 66 -17.31 -27.72 -17.41
N GLY A 67 -16.69 -28.42 -18.36
CA GLY A 67 -17.34 -29.03 -19.51
C GLY A 67 -18.17 -30.23 -19.05
N GLY A 68 -19.19 -29.98 -18.24
CA GLY A 68 -20.19 -30.97 -17.86
C GLY A 68 -21.36 -30.88 -18.82
N LEU A 69 -21.52 -31.93 -19.62
CA LEU A 69 -22.60 -32.13 -20.59
C LEU A 69 -23.99 -31.82 -20.02
N THR A 70 -24.78 -31.08 -20.81
CA THR A 70 -26.25 -31.19 -20.91
C THR A 70 -26.64 -31.20 -22.37
#